data_AF-A0A1F0TFP5-F1
#
_entry.id   AF-A0A1F0TFP5-F1
#
_cell.length_a   1.000
_cell.length_b   1.000
_cell.length_c   1.000
_cell.angle_alpha   90.00
_cell.angle_beta   90.00
_cell.angle_gamma   90.00
#
_symmetry.space_group_name_H-M   'P 1'
#
loop_
_entity.id
_entity.type
_entity.pdbx_description
1 polymer ?
#
loop_
_entity_poly.entity_id
_entity_poly.type
_entity_poly.pdbx_seq_one_letter_code
_entity_poly.pdbx_strand_id
1 'polypeptide(L)'
;MNGRPANPKCARNKNVLVIGGSGSGKMRFYVKPNLMQMNSSYCVTDPKGTIVVECGKMLENNGYEIKNLNIINFKKSMKYNPFAYLRSEKGILKLVQTIIANTKEKGEKAGEDF
;
A
#
# COMPACT_ATOMS: atom_id res chain seq x y z
N MET A 1 -11.24 10.35 -17.56
CA MET A 1 -11.13 11.66 -16.89
C MET A 1 -9.66 12.04 -16.81
N ASN A 2 -9.23 13.11 -17.48
CA ASN A 2 -7.86 13.58 -17.40
C ASN A 2 -7.63 14.15 -15.99
N GLY A 3 -6.82 13.48 -15.16
CA GLY A 3 -6.50 13.88 -13.80
C GLY A 3 -5.63 15.15 -13.67
N ARG A 4 -5.64 16.01 -14.69
CA ARG A 4 -4.93 17.29 -14.68
C ARG A 4 -5.81 18.32 -13.96
N PRO A 5 -5.28 19.00 -12.92
CA PRO A 5 -6.03 20.07 -12.25
C PRO A 5 -6.29 21.22 -13.22
N ALA A 6 -7.42 21.90 -13.03
CA ALA A 6 -7.86 23.02 -13.88
C ALA A 6 -6.85 24.18 -13.93
N ASN A 7 -6.10 24.39 -12.84
CA ASN A 7 -4.97 25.31 -12.81
C ASN A 7 -3.67 24.55 -13.14
N PRO A 8 -3.00 24.85 -14.26
CA PRO A 8 -1.75 24.20 -14.66
C PRO A 8 -0.63 24.33 -13.63
N LYS A 9 -0.62 25.41 -12.83
CA LYS A 9 0.35 25.61 -11.75
C LYS A 9 0.27 24.52 -10.66
N CYS A 10 -0.90 23.90 -10.51
CA CYS A 10 -1.14 22.82 -9.57
C CYS A 10 -0.86 21.44 -10.15
N ALA A 11 -0.52 21.32 -11.45
CA ALA A 11 -0.23 20.07 -12.14
C ALA A 11 1.22 19.61 -11.87
N ARG A 12 1.57 19.42 -10.59
CA ARG A 12 2.90 19.00 -10.15
C ARG A 12 2.95 17.50 -9.85
N ASN A 13 4.14 16.91 -9.96
CA ASN A 13 4.41 15.56 -9.50
C ASN A 13 4.16 15.47 -7.99
N LYS A 14 3.38 14.47 -7.57
CA LYS A 14 3.00 14.23 -6.16
C LYS A 14 3.82 13.11 -5.51
N ASN A 15 4.76 12.51 -6.26
CA ASN A 15 5.62 11.46 -5.76
C ASN A 15 6.91 12.04 -5.19
N VAL A 16 7.36 11.48 -4.08
CA VAL A 16 8.62 11.84 -3.44
C VAL A 16 9.44 10.56 -3.23
N LEU A 17 10.73 10.61 -3.55
CA LEU A 17 11.70 9.56 -3.30
C LEU A 17 12.61 9.97 -2.15
N VAL A 18 12.65 9.18 -1.08
CA VAL A 18 13.50 9.44 0.10
C VAL A 18 14.54 8.33 0.22
N ILE A 19 15.82 8.69 0.08
CA ILE A 19 16.96 7.76 0.13
C ILE A 19 17.74 7.98 1.42
N GLY A 20 18.18 6.89 2.06
CA GLY A 20 19.04 6.95 3.23
C GLY A 20 19.42 5.55 3.70
N GLY A 21 20.58 5.40 4.34
CA GLY A 21 21.06 4.12 4.87
C GLY A 21 20.19 3.55 5.99
N SER A 22 20.55 2.37 6.50
CA SER A 22 19.93 1.87 7.75
C SER A 22 20.19 2.86 8.90
N GLY A 23 19.24 3.00 9.83
CA GLY A 23 19.37 3.93 10.96
C GLY A 23 19.22 5.44 10.64
N SER A 24 19.19 5.84 9.36
CA SER A 24 19.04 7.25 8.93
C SER A 24 17.73 7.95 9.34
N GLY A 25 16.81 7.24 9.99
CA GLY A 25 15.58 7.84 10.52
C GLY A 25 14.50 8.15 9.49
N LYS A 26 14.56 7.62 8.25
CA LYS A 26 13.50 7.78 7.23
C LYS A 26 12.07 7.61 7.78
N MET A 27 11.87 6.57 8.60
CA MET A 27 10.57 6.31 9.22
C MET A 27 10.20 7.41 10.24
N ARG A 28 11.14 7.80 11.11
CA ARG A 28 10.91 8.78 12.18
C ARG A 28 10.73 10.20 11.65
N PHE A 29 11.51 10.60 10.65
CA PHE A 29 11.59 11.99 10.20
C PHE A 29 10.75 12.27 8.95
N TYR A 30 10.37 11.24 8.19
CA TYR A 30 9.55 11.42 6.98
C TYR A 30 8.19 10.73 7.09
N VAL A 31 8.17 9.41 7.29
CA VAL A 31 6.90 8.65 7.25
C VAL A 31 5.96 9.03 8.39
N LYS A 32 6.44 8.96 9.65
CA LYS A 32 5.59 9.25 10.83
C LYS A 32 5.04 10.68 10.82
N PRO A 33 5.83 11.75 10.56
CA PRO A 33 5.28 13.10 10.51
C PRO A 33 4.19 13.26 9.45
N ASN A 34 4.34 12.62 8.28
CA ASN A 34 3.30 12.65 7.25
C ASN A 34 2.01 11.93 7.68
N LEU A 35 2.10 10.81 8.39
CA LEU A 35 0.92 10.13 8.95
C LEU A 35 0.25 10.96 10.06
N MET A 36 1.06 11.63 10.88
CA MET A 36 0.61 12.48 11.98
C MET A 36 -0.08 13.78 11.51
N GLN A 37 0.07 14.16 10.24
CA GLN A 37 -0.71 15.27 9.66
C GLN A 37 -2.20 14.92 9.52
N MET A 38 -2.55 13.63 9.38
CA MET A 38 -3.94 13.16 9.34
C MET A 38 -4.82 13.90 8.32
N ASN A 39 -4.26 14.18 7.14
CA ASN A 39 -4.86 15.05 6.12
C ASN A 39 -5.50 14.28 4.95
N SER A 40 -5.40 12.94 4.94
CA SER A 40 -5.89 12.07 3.87
C SER A 40 -6.05 10.63 4.35
N SER A 41 -6.65 9.77 3.54
CA SER A 41 -6.54 8.32 3.69
C SER A 41 -5.12 7.85 3.33
N TYR A 42 -4.63 6.85 4.06
CA TYR A 42 -3.27 6.32 3.90
C TYR A 42 -3.29 4.83 3.56
N CYS A 43 -2.37 4.42 2.68
CA CYS A 43 -2.01 3.02 2.46
C CYS A 43 -0.51 2.90 2.72
N VAL A 44 -0.13 2.05 3.68
CA VAL A 44 1.24 1.99 4.19
C VAL A 44 1.72 0.54 4.18
N THR A 45 2.90 0.32 3.63
CA THR A 45 3.63 -0.94 3.80
C THR A 45 4.41 -0.86 5.10
N ASP A 46 4.09 -1.72 6.06
CA ASP A 46 4.73 -1.76 7.38
C ASP A 46 5.38 -3.12 7.64
N PRO A 47 6.57 -3.40 7.06
CA PRO A 47 7.22 -4.71 7.19
C PRO A 47 7.53 -5.11 8.63
N LYS A 48 7.68 -4.14 9.54
CA LYS A 48 8.02 -4.38 10.95
C LYS A 48 6.80 -4.33 11.87
N GLY A 49 5.64 -3.90 11.38
CA GLY A 49 4.45 -3.70 12.20
C GLY A 49 4.58 -2.57 13.22
N THR A 50 5.58 -1.69 13.10
CA THR A 50 5.85 -0.63 14.10
C THR A 50 4.94 0.57 13.91
N ILE A 51 4.57 0.89 12.66
CA ILE A 51 3.77 2.09 12.36
C ILE A 51 2.38 1.97 12.98
N VAL A 52 1.72 0.82 12.85
CA VAL A 52 0.39 0.62 13.44
C VAL A 52 0.43 0.68 14.96
N VAL A 53 1.51 0.19 15.59
CA VAL A 53 1.68 0.25 17.06
C VAL A 53 1.91 1.69 17.52
N GLU A 54 2.76 2.44 16.83
CA GLU A 54 3.21 3.75 17.28
C GLU A 54 2.26 4.89 16.89
N CYS A 55 1.58 4.79 15.74
CA CYS A 55 0.69 5.83 15.22
C CYS A 55 -0.78 5.41 15.19
N GLY A 56 -1.09 4.12 15.30
CA GLY A 56 -2.45 3.62 15.13
C GLY A 56 -3.43 4.21 16.13
N LYS A 57 -3.09 4.26 17.42
CA LYS A 57 -4.02 4.80 18.42
C LYS A 57 -4.34 6.28 18.19
N MET A 58 -3.35 7.07 17.76
CA MET A 58 -3.56 8.47 17.39
C MET A 58 -4.50 8.60 16.18
N LEU A 59 -4.31 7.79 15.14
CA LEU A 59 -5.17 7.78 13.96
C LEU A 59 -6.62 7.39 14.32
N GLU A 60 -6.79 6.32 15.10
CA GLU A 60 -8.11 5.86 15.57
C GLU A 60 -8.84 6.94 16.36
N ASN A 61 -8.13 7.60 17.29
CA ASN A 61 -8.70 8.71 18.09
C ASN A 61 -9.14 9.90 17.22
N ASN A 62 -8.56 10.06 16.03
CA ASN A 62 -8.92 11.11 15.08
C ASN A 62 -9.90 10.63 13.99
N GLY A 63 -10.60 9.52 14.23
CA GLY A 63 -11.70 9.03 13.39
C GLY A 63 -11.28 8.14 12.22
N TYR A 64 -10.02 7.69 12.15
CA TYR A 64 -9.60 6.76 11.11
C TYR A 64 -10.06 5.34 11.38
N GLU A 65 -10.62 4.68 10.36
CA GLU A 65 -10.80 3.23 10.36
C GLU A 65 -9.48 2.54 9.99
N ILE A 66 -8.91 1.80 10.94
CA ILE A 66 -7.63 1.13 10.74
C ILE A 66 -7.85 -0.29 10.23
N LYS A 67 -7.31 -0.56 9.04
CA LYS A 67 -7.37 -1.84 8.34
C LYS A 67 -5.96 -2.41 8.17
N ASN A 68 -5.67 -3.52 8.85
CA ASN A 68 -4.35 -4.15 8.82
C ASN A 68 -4.38 -5.51 8.14
N LEU A 69 -3.74 -5.63 6.96
CA LEU A 69 -3.54 -6.89 6.26
C LEU A 69 -2.21 -7.51 6.69
N ASN A 70 -2.25 -8.39 7.69
CA ASN A 70 -1.08 -9.13 8.17
C ASN A 70 -1.03 -10.52 7.51
N ILE A 71 0.00 -10.75 6.70
CA ILE A 71 0.23 -12.03 5.98
C ILE A 71 1.13 -13.01 6.76
N ILE A 72 1.67 -12.60 7.92
CA ILE A 72 2.48 -13.44 8.80
C ILE A 72 1.60 -14.05 9.90
N ASN A 73 0.79 -13.20 10.56
CA ASN A 73 -0.14 -13.62 11.61
C ASN A 73 -1.58 -13.29 11.22
N PHE A 74 -2.26 -14.27 10.63
CA PHE A 74 -3.65 -14.14 10.19
C PHE A 74 -4.65 -13.88 11.34
N LYS A 75 -4.32 -14.23 12.59
CA LYS A 75 -5.19 -13.91 13.75
C LYS A 75 -5.28 -12.40 14.01
N LYS A 76 -4.28 -11.63 13.57
CA LYS A 76 -4.20 -10.17 13.71
C LYS A 76 -4.45 -9.44 12.38
N SER A 77 -5.06 -10.12 11.41
CA SER A 77 -5.28 -9.60 10.05
C SER A 77 -6.76 -9.34 9.80
N MET A 78 -7.07 -8.30 9.04
CA MET A 78 -8.43 -7.93 8.64
C MET A 78 -9.10 -8.94 7.70
N LYS A 79 -8.36 -9.95 7.24
CA LYS A 79 -8.72 -10.92 6.19
C LYS A 79 -9.05 -10.22 4.86
N TYR A 80 -8.71 -10.87 3.75
CA TYR A 80 -8.96 -10.31 2.42
C TYR A 80 -9.43 -11.42 1.49
N ASN A 81 -10.56 -11.17 0.82
CA ASN A 81 -11.09 -12.05 -0.21
C ASN A 81 -11.01 -11.32 -1.57
N PRO A 82 -10.06 -11.65 -2.47
CA PRO A 82 -9.97 -11.01 -3.78
C PRO A 82 -11.19 -11.29 -4.67
N PHE A 83 -11.88 -12.42 -4.48
CA PHE A 83 -13.06 -12.78 -5.28
C PHE A 83 -14.24 -11.85 -5.02
N ALA A 84 -14.33 -11.24 -3.82
CA ALA A 84 -15.37 -10.27 -3.49
C ALA A 84 -15.31 -9.00 -4.37
N TYR A 85 -14.18 -8.75 -5.03
CA TYR A 85 -13.92 -7.58 -5.87
C TYR A 85 -14.01 -7.86 -7.38
N LEU A 86 -14.31 -9.10 -7.77
CA LEU A 86 -14.54 -9.44 -9.17
C LEU A 86 -15.93 -8.93 -9.60
N ARG A 87 -15.93 -7.90 -10.45
CA ARG A 87 -17.14 -7.25 -10.99
C ARG A 87 -17.26 -7.34 -12.51
N SER A 88 -16.20 -7.82 -13.18
CA SER A 88 -16.13 -8.01 -14.63
C SER A 88 -15.04 -9.01 -14.98
N GLU A 89 -15.08 -9.55 -16.19
CA GLU A 89 -14.05 -10.44 -16.74
C GLU A 89 -12.65 -9.81 -16.72
N LYS A 90 -12.55 -8.49 -16.96
CA LYS A 90 -11.29 -7.75 -16.84
C LYS A 90 -10.67 -7.85 -15.44
N GLY A 91 -11.51 -7.91 -14.39
CA GLY A 91 -11.06 -8.12 -13.02
C GLY A 91 -10.45 -9.50 -12.81
N ILE A 92 -11.01 -10.52 -13.47
CA ILE A 92 -10.50 -11.90 -13.43
C ILE A 92 -9.10 -11.95 -14.03
N LEU A 93 -8.94 -11.41 -15.24
CA LEU A 93 -7.65 -11.35 -15.93
C LEU A 93 -6.60 -10.61 -15.08
N LYS A 94 -6.97 -9.48 -14.48
CA LYS A 94 -6.07 -8.72 -13.60
C LYS A 94 -5.63 -9.53 -12.37
N LEU A 95 -6.55 -10.25 -11.74
CA LEU A 95 -6.24 -11.08 -10.57
C LEU A 95 -5.28 -12.21 -10.95
N VAL A 96 -5.58 -12.95 -12.01
CA VAL A 96 -4.74 -14.06 -12.52
C VAL A 96 -3.34 -13.56 -12.87
N GLN A 97 -3.25 -12.48 -13.65
CA GLN A 97 -1.96 -11.88 -14.02
C GLN A 97 -1.18 -11.40 -12.80
N THR A 98 -1.85 -10.82 -11.81
CA THR A 98 -1.19 -10.36 -10.57
C THR A 98 -0.61 -11.53 -9.80
N ILE A 99 -1.32 -12.66 -9.68
CA ILE A 99 -0.82 -13.85 -9.00
C ILE A 99 0.40 -14.39 -9.76
N ILE A 100 0.26 -14.67 -11.06
CA ILE A 100 1.32 -15.22 -11.90
C ILE A 100 2.58 -14.35 -11.86
N ALA A 101 2.42 -13.03 -12.00
CA ALA A 101 3.56 -12.11 -12.01
C ALA A 101 4.31 -12.04 -10.67
N ASN A 102 3.64 -12.34 -9.55
CA ASN A 102 4.24 -12.29 -8.21
C ASN A 102 4.64 -13.67 -7.68
N THR A 103 4.32 -14.77 -8.38
CA THR A 103 4.76 -16.14 -8.04
C THR A 103 5.82 -16.69 -8.99
N LYS A 104 6.06 -16.04 -10.14
CA LYS A 104 7.23 -16.35 -10.99
C LYS A 104 8.51 -16.03 -10.20
N GLU A 105 9.29 -17.06 -9.86
CA GLU A 105 10.62 -16.85 -9.29
C GLU A 105 11.49 -16.07 -10.27
N LYS A 106 12.38 -15.21 -9.76
CA LYS A 106 13.38 -14.50 -10.59
C LYS A 106 14.39 -15.52 -11.14
N GLY A 107 14.04 -16.23 -12.19
CA GLY A 107 14.92 -17.20 -12.84
C GLY A 107 14.22 -18.28 -13.66
N GLU A 108 12.94 -18.60 -13.37
CA GLU A 108 12.23 -19.59 -14.17
C GLU A 108 11.67 -18.96 -15.45
N LYS A 109 12.15 -19.44 -16.59
CA LYS A 109 11.44 -19.29 -17.86
C LYS A 109 10.09 -19.97 -17.67
N ALA A 110 9.01 -19.19 -17.70
CA ALA A 110 7.66 -19.72 -17.66
C ALA A 110 7.50 -20.75 -18.79
N GLY A 111 7.41 -22.03 -18.41
CA GLY A 111 6.99 -23.09 -19.29
C GLY A 111 5.52 -22.90 -19.60
N GLU A 112 5.28 -22.51 -20.85
CA GLU A 112 4.08 -22.54 -21.69
C GLU A 112 2.73 -22.01 -21.17
N ASP A 113 2.13 -21.22 -22.06
CA ASP A 113 0.82 -20.58 -21.99
C ASP A 113 -0.32 -21.56 -21.72
N PHE A 114 -1.29 -21.10 -20.93
CA PHE A 114 -2.69 -21.50 -21.05
C PHE A 114 -3.52 -20.29 -21.49
#